data_AF-A0AAQ3P4X9-F1
#
_entry.id   AF-A0AAQ3P4X9-F1
#
_cell.length_a   1.000
_cell.length_b   1.000
_cell.length_c   1.000
_cell.angle_alpha   90.00
_cell.angle_beta   90.00
_cell.angle_gamma   90.00
#
_symmetry.space_group_name_H-M   'P 1'
#
loop_
_entity.id
_entity.type
_entity.pdbx_description
1 polymer ?
#
loop_
_entity_poly.entity_id
_entity_poly.type
_entity_poly.pdbx_seq_one_letter_code
_entity_poly.pdbx_strand_id
1 'polypeptide(L)'
;MVDMLDDGVIPANLGPFDYKGLYKAMGMALLTAHLEGHLKNEIMSNPEQFVELDPELPFTLLDQKEAGKKLVLITNSDYHYTDKMMHYSFNRFLPSDMGWRDLFDIIVVSANKPEFFQMSHPMYELVTDEGLMRPCFKAQIGSLLTTIATTDMVVGNSQVRSKDGDIPFGSDLRGSAKMVESSLNIHGNDILYIGDHIYTDVNQSKVHLQWRTALICRELEEEYHALIHSRGYRQSLLELINQKEVVGDIFNRLQLTLQRRSKRLNAQTVAATDMDNENLSQSMQKLLVVMQILDGKIAPMLEADGALFNKSLWHSHHHHLNYFLFLVCFGGTWFLGQGYCWKLVQCLPEFLGYK
;
A
#
# COMPACT_ATOMS: atom_id res chain seq x y z
N MET A 1 -6.22 -23.01 -4.59
CA MET A 1 -6.34 -23.01 -6.07
C MET A 1 -5.15 -23.68 -6.74
N VAL A 2 -3.90 -23.30 -6.41
CA VAL A 2 -2.71 -24.03 -6.88
C VAL A 2 -2.72 -25.49 -6.42
N ASP A 3 -2.93 -25.73 -5.12
CA ASP A 3 -3.05 -27.11 -4.59
C ASP A 3 -4.15 -27.91 -5.30
N MET A 4 -5.31 -27.27 -5.55
CA MET A 4 -6.41 -27.91 -6.29
C MET A 4 -6.07 -28.22 -7.75
N LEU A 5 -5.20 -27.43 -8.37
CA LEU A 5 -4.70 -27.70 -9.72
C LEU A 5 -3.74 -28.89 -9.69
N ASP A 6 -2.83 -28.91 -8.71
CA ASP A 6 -1.84 -29.97 -8.53
C ASP A 6 -2.49 -31.31 -8.17
N ASP A 7 -3.57 -31.26 -7.37
CA ASP A 7 -4.40 -32.41 -7.00
C ASP A 7 -5.35 -32.86 -8.13
N GLY A 8 -5.37 -32.16 -9.27
CA GLY A 8 -6.23 -32.49 -10.42
C GLY A 8 -7.73 -32.29 -10.17
N VAL A 9 -8.09 -31.51 -9.14
CA VAL A 9 -9.49 -31.24 -8.74
C VAL A 9 -10.15 -30.25 -9.69
N ILE A 10 -9.38 -29.39 -10.36
CA ILE A 10 -9.91 -28.43 -11.34
C ILE A 10 -10.35 -29.19 -12.59
N PRO A 11 -11.66 -29.21 -12.92
CA PRO A 11 -12.17 -30.06 -13.97
C PRO A 11 -11.63 -29.62 -15.34
N ALA A 12 -11.16 -30.59 -16.13
CA ALA A 12 -10.52 -30.38 -17.43
C ALA A 12 -11.42 -29.70 -18.48
N ASN A 13 -12.72 -29.59 -18.21
CA ASN A 13 -13.69 -28.89 -19.06
C ASN A 13 -13.50 -27.36 -19.08
N LEU A 14 -12.76 -26.80 -18.13
CA LEU A 14 -12.39 -25.38 -18.14
C LEU A 14 -11.16 -25.11 -19.05
N GLY A 15 -10.47 -26.15 -19.54
CA GLY A 15 -9.30 -26.08 -20.43
C GLY A 15 -8.02 -26.64 -19.78
N PRO A 16 -6.91 -26.77 -20.52
CA PRO A 16 -5.61 -27.11 -19.93
C PRO A 16 -5.12 -25.92 -19.08
N PHE A 17 -5.44 -25.96 -17.80
CA PHE A 17 -4.97 -24.99 -16.83
C PHE A 17 -3.52 -25.31 -16.44
N ASP A 18 -2.56 -24.54 -16.98
CA ASP A 18 -1.27 -24.38 -16.33
C ASP A 18 -1.35 -23.26 -15.28
N TYR A 19 -0.32 -23.08 -14.45
CA TYR A 19 -0.31 -22.01 -13.45
C TYR A 19 -0.55 -20.62 -14.05
N LYS A 20 -0.11 -20.40 -15.30
CA LYS A 20 -0.31 -19.15 -16.03
C LYS A 20 -1.77 -18.95 -16.44
N GLY A 21 -2.43 -20.00 -16.89
CA GLY A 21 -3.86 -20.04 -17.18
C GLY A 21 -4.68 -19.79 -15.92
N LEU A 22 -4.30 -20.40 -14.79
CA LEU A 22 -4.95 -20.21 -13.50
C LEU A 22 -4.86 -18.77 -13.04
N TYR A 23 -3.67 -18.17 -13.12
CA TYR A 23 -3.47 -16.75 -12.82
C TYR A 23 -4.36 -15.84 -13.67
N LYS A 24 -4.42 -16.08 -14.99
CA LYS A 24 -5.26 -15.30 -15.90
C LYS A 24 -6.75 -15.45 -15.58
N ALA A 25 -7.22 -16.67 -15.33
CA ALA A 25 -8.62 -16.91 -15.02
C ALA A 25 -9.02 -16.28 -13.68
N MET A 26 -8.17 -16.37 -12.65
CA MET A 26 -8.38 -15.69 -11.38
C MET A 26 -8.44 -14.18 -11.55
N GLY A 27 -7.51 -13.60 -12.33
CA GLY A 27 -7.53 -12.17 -12.65
C GLY A 27 -8.79 -11.74 -13.38
N MET A 28 -9.24 -12.53 -14.37
CA MET A 28 -10.50 -12.28 -15.08
C MET A 28 -11.71 -12.41 -14.17
N ALA A 29 -11.79 -13.44 -13.34
CA ALA A 29 -12.89 -13.63 -12.39
C ALA A 29 -12.96 -12.49 -11.38
N LEU A 30 -11.81 -12.03 -10.87
CA LEU A 30 -11.75 -10.86 -9.99
C LEU A 30 -12.25 -9.60 -10.70
N LEU A 31 -11.79 -9.35 -11.92
CA LEU A 31 -12.24 -8.21 -12.73
C LEU A 31 -13.76 -8.29 -13.00
N THR A 32 -14.25 -9.45 -13.41
CA THR A 32 -15.68 -9.72 -13.66
C THR A 32 -16.51 -9.48 -12.41
N ALA A 33 -16.10 -9.99 -11.24
CA ALA A 33 -16.82 -9.76 -9.99
C ALA A 33 -16.91 -8.27 -9.60
N HIS A 34 -15.88 -7.48 -9.92
CA HIS A 34 -15.90 -6.02 -9.73
C HIS A 34 -16.77 -5.29 -10.77
N LEU A 35 -16.79 -5.75 -12.03
CA LEU A 35 -17.54 -5.14 -13.12
C LEU A 35 -19.03 -5.50 -13.13
N GLU A 36 -19.39 -6.73 -12.76
CA GLU A 36 -20.79 -7.19 -12.69
C GLU A 36 -21.57 -6.51 -11.55
N GLY A 37 -20.88 -5.75 -10.68
CA GLY A 37 -21.50 -4.93 -9.65
C GLY A 37 -22.11 -5.73 -8.50
N HIS A 38 -22.12 -7.06 -8.55
CA HIS A 38 -22.69 -7.92 -7.50
C HIS A 38 -22.08 -7.64 -6.12
N LEU A 39 -20.75 -7.57 -6.03
CA LEU A 39 -20.06 -7.24 -4.78
C LEU A 39 -20.45 -5.85 -4.27
N LYS A 40 -20.43 -4.84 -5.16
CA LYS A 40 -20.83 -3.47 -4.81
C LYS A 40 -22.29 -3.42 -4.34
N ASN A 41 -23.19 -4.15 -5.00
CA ASN A 41 -24.61 -4.21 -4.65
C ASN A 41 -24.84 -4.85 -3.28
N GLU A 42 -24.09 -5.91 -2.95
CA GLU A 42 -24.14 -6.55 -1.63
C GLU A 42 -23.66 -5.60 -0.53
N ILE A 43 -22.50 -4.97 -0.72
CA ILE A 43 -21.94 -3.98 0.22
C ILE A 43 -22.91 -2.81 0.40
N MET A 44 -23.45 -2.29 -0.69
CA MET A 44 -24.44 -1.21 -0.67
C MET A 44 -25.72 -1.61 0.06
N SER A 45 -26.11 -2.89 0.04
CA SER A 45 -27.35 -3.35 0.67
C SER A 45 -27.19 -3.50 2.18
N ASN A 46 -26.01 -3.89 2.66
CA ASN A 46 -25.71 -4.10 4.09
C ASN A 46 -24.37 -3.45 4.51
N PRO A 47 -24.21 -2.12 4.38
CA PRO A 47 -22.93 -1.45 4.57
C PRO A 47 -22.34 -1.65 5.97
N GLU A 48 -23.17 -1.84 7.00
CA GLU A 48 -22.76 -2.09 8.38
C GLU A 48 -21.94 -3.36 8.59
N GLN A 49 -22.01 -4.33 7.67
CA GLN A 49 -21.21 -5.56 7.75
C GLN A 49 -19.80 -5.38 7.16
N PHE A 50 -19.63 -4.40 6.27
CA PHE A 50 -18.41 -4.22 5.49
C PHE A 50 -17.65 -2.94 5.83
N VAL A 51 -18.31 -1.97 6.47
CA VAL A 51 -17.73 -0.68 6.83
C VAL A 51 -17.71 -0.50 8.34
N GLU A 52 -16.50 -0.51 8.89
CA GLU A 52 -16.26 0.04 10.22
C GLU A 52 -16.25 1.57 10.12
N LEU A 53 -17.04 2.21 10.98
CA LEU A 53 -17.24 3.65 10.99
C LEU A 53 -16.19 4.34 11.86
N ASP A 54 -15.66 5.45 11.36
CA ASP A 54 -14.81 6.36 12.12
C ASP A 54 -15.54 7.70 12.32
N PRO A 55 -16.00 8.01 13.55
CA PRO A 55 -16.68 9.27 13.83
C PRO A 55 -15.74 10.49 13.76
N GLU A 56 -14.41 10.32 13.91
CA GLU A 56 -13.45 11.43 13.94
C GLU A 56 -13.00 11.85 12.54
N LEU A 57 -13.07 10.95 11.56
CA LEU A 57 -12.65 11.23 10.18
C LEU A 57 -13.42 12.40 9.54
N PRO A 58 -14.77 12.46 9.56
CA PRO A 58 -15.50 13.58 8.95
C PRO A 58 -15.13 14.93 9.56
N PHE A 59 -14.95 14.98 10.89
CA PHE A 59 -14.50 16.20 11.58
C PHE A 59 -13.07 16.56 11.21
N THR A 60 -12.17 15.58 11.11
CA THR A 60 -10.79 15.81 10.68
C THR A 60 -10.73 16.45 9.29
N LEU A 61 -11.58 15.99 8.35
CA LEU A 61 -11.65 16.60 7.01
C LEU A 61 -12.27 17.99 7.05
N LEU A 62 -13.32 18.18 7.86
CA LEU A 62 -13.91 19.50 8.06
C LEU A 62 -12.88 20.49 8.61
N ASP A 63 -12.11 20.12 9.62
CA ASP A 63 -11.03 20.93 10.20
C ASP A 63 -9.97 21.30 9.15
N GLN A 64 -9.58 20.35 8.27
CA GLN A 64 -8.66 20.66 7.18
C GLN A 64 -9.26 21.69 6.20
N LYS A 65 -10.54 21.54 5.86
CA LYS A 65 -11.24 22.47 4.99
C LYS A 65 -11.34 23.87 5.61
N GLU A 66 -11.71 23.95 6.88
CA GLU A 66 -11.79 25.21 7.65
C GLU A 66 -10.42 25.88 7.83
N ALA A 67 -9.35 25.09 7.92
CA ALA A 67 -7.97 25.57 7.88
C ALA A 67 -7.52 26.07 6.49
N GLY A 68 -8.43 26.14 5.51
CA GLY A 68 -8.19 26.66 4.17
C GLY A 68 -7.52 25.66 3.23
N LYS A 69 -7.47 24.37 3.58
CA LYS A 69 -6.97 23.34 2.66
C LYS A 69 -8.02 23.04 1.60
N LYS A 70 -7.54 22.76 0.39
CA LYS A 70 -8.35 22.22 -0.70
C LYS A 70 -8.38 20.71 -0.59
N LEU A 71 -9.58 20.14 -0.55
CA LEU A 71 -9.78 18.69 -0.44
C LEU A 71 -10.33 18.15 -1.76
N VAL A 72 -9.78 17.05 -2.23
CA VAL A 72 -10.26 16.39 -3.44
C VAL A 72 -10.35 14.89 -3.21
N LEU A 73 -11.45 14.31 -3.66
CA LEU A 73 -11.68 12.86 -3.64
C LEU A 73 -11.37 12.28 -5.03
N ILE A 74 -10.56 11.22 -5.09
CA ILE A 74 -10.26 10.50 -6.34
C ILE A 74 -10.51 9.00 -6.14
N THR A 75 -11.49 8.45 -6.85
CA THR A 75 -11.94 7.06 -6.70
C THR A 75 -12.12 6.33 -8.03
N ASN A 76 -11.80 5.04 -8.07
CA ASN A 76 -12.11 4.14 -9.19
C ASN A 76 -13.57 3.66 -9.19
N SER A 77 -14.32 3.86 -8.12
CA SER A 77 -15.74 3.53 -8.04
C SER A 77 -16.58 4.56 -8.78
N ASP A 78 -17.72 4.12 -9.30
CA ASP A 78 -18.74 4.99 -9.87
C ASP A 78 -19.39 5.89 -8.81
N TYR A 79 -20.14 6.88 -9.29
CA TYR A 79 -20.82 7.85 -8.43
C TYR A 79 -21.87 7.22 -7.53
N HIS A 80 -22.71 6.32 -8.04
CA HIS A 80 -23.82 5.73 -7.27
C HIS A 80 -23.29 4.96 -6.04
N TYR A 81 -22.27 4.13 -6.24
CA TYR A 81 -21.60 3.44 -5.13
C TYR A 81 -20.96 4.44 -4.16
N THR A 82 -20.20 5.40 -4.69
CA THR A 82 -19.50 6.39 -3.87
C THR A 82 -20.46 7.21 -3.02
N ASP A 83 -21.52 7.74 -3.61
CA ASP A 83 -22.52 8.55 -2.91
C ASP A 83 -23.16 7.76 -1.76
N LYS A 84 -23.59 6.52 -2.02
CA LYS A 84 -24.20 5.68 -0.98
C LYS A 84 -23.25 5.38 0.17
N MET A 85 -22.01 5.00 -0.13
CA MET A 85 -21.02 4.67 0.90
C MET A 85 -20.57 5.91 1.69
N MET A 86 -20.39 7.05 1.02
CA MET A 86 -20.01 8.30 1.67
C MET A 86 -21.17 8.84 2.52
N HIS A 87 -22.42 8.77 2.05
CA HIS A 87 -23.60 9.13 2.83
C HIS A 87 -23.70 8.27 4.10
N TYR A 88 -23.53 6.95 3.99
CA TYR A 88 -23.55 6.05 5.14
C TYR A 88 -22.45 6.38 6.16
N SER A 89 -21.25 6.67 5.68
CA SER A 89 -20.03 6.78 6.51
C SER A 89 -19.80 8.18 7.10
N PHE A 90 -20.22 9.25 6.40
CA PHE A 90 -19.90 10.63 6.77
C PHE A 90 -21.11 11.42 7.29
N ASN A 91 -22.25 11.41 6.57
CA ASN A 91 -23.33 12.36 6.83
C ASN A 91 -23.89 12.28 8.25
N ARG A 92 -23.90 11.09 8.87
CA ARG A 92 -24.38 10.91 10.25
C ARG A 92 -23.56 11.67 11.31
N PHE A 93 -22.32 12.05 10.97
CA PHE A 93 -21.40 12.75 11.87
C PHE A 93 -21.25 14.24 11.50
N LEU A 94 -21.68 14.64 10.31
CA LEU A 94 -21.61 16.03 9.85
C LEU A 94 -22.76 16.88 10.40
N PRO A 95 -22.62 18.21 10.41
CA PRO A 95 -23.72 19.13 10.71
C PRO A 95 -24.96 18.87 9.82
N SER A 96 -26.16 19.11 10.35
CA SER A 96 -27.43 18.73 9.71
C SER A 96 -27.71 19.40 8.36
N ASP A 97 -27.05 20.51 8.07
CA ASP A 97 -27.14 21.27 6.82
C ASP A 97 -26.02 20.95 5.82
N MET A 98 -25.17 19.96 6.13
CA MET A 98 -23.98 19.61 5.35
C MET A 98 -24.01 18.14 4.91
N GLY A 99 -23.68 17.89 3.65
CA GLY A 99 -23.42 16.55 3.12
C GLY A 99 -21.94 16.26 2.93
N TRP A 100 -21.59 14.99 2.72
CA TRP A 100 -20.21 14.59 2.44
C TRP A 100 -19.61 15.31 1.23
N ARG A 101 -20.42 15.66 0.22
CA ARG A 101 -19.97 16.38 -0.99
C ARG A 101 -19.42 17.75 -0.63
N ASP A 102 -19.97 18.39 0.39
CA ASP A 102 -19.53 19.70 0.87
C ASP A 102 -18.18 19.65 1.57
N LEU A 103 -17.60 18.47 1.84
CA LEU A 103 -16.23 18.37 2.35
C LEU A 103 -15.18 18.58 1.24
N PHE A 104 -15.52 18.30 -0.02
CA PHE A 104 -14.55 18.26 -1.11
C PHE A 104 -14.74 19.43 -2.09
N ASP A 105 -13.64 20.05 -2.51
CA ASP A 105 -13.62 21.06 -3.57
C ASP A 105 -13.76 20.44 -4.96
N ILE A 106 -13.23 19.23 -5.18
CA ILE A 106 -13.40 18.49 -6.43
C ILE A 106 -13.61 17.01 -6.08
N ILE A 107 -14.51 16.34 -6.79
CA ILE A 107 -14.72 14.90 -6.67
C ILE A 107 -14.49 14.28 -8.04
N VAL A 108 -13.66 13.24 -8.12
CA VAL A 108 -13.40 12.47 -9.33
C VAL A 108 -13.77 11.01 -9.06
N VAL A 109 -14.82 10.54 -9.74
CA VAL A 109 -15.27 9.14 -9.72
C VAL A 109 -14.83 8.41 -10.98
N SER A 110 -14.89 7.08 -10.96
CA SER A 110 -14.47 6.21 -12.06
C SER A 110 -13.10 6.57 -12.64
N ALA A 111 -12.17 7.03 -11.80
CA ALA A 111 -10.92 7.68 -12.20
C ALA A 111 -9.98 6.78 -13.02
N ASN A 112 -10.17 5.47 -12.97
CA ASN A 112 -9.33 4.47 -13.63
C ASN A 112 -7.85 4.56 -13.26
N LYS A 113 -7.53 4.74 -11.98
CA LYS A 113 -6.17 4.64 -11.45
C LYS A 113 -5.61 3.24 -11.79
N PRO A 114 -4.35 3.13 -12.26
CA PRO A 114 -3.29 4.15 -12.27
C PRO A 114 -3.34 5.14 -13.44
N GLU A 115 -4.16 4.89 -14.47
CA GLU A 115 -4.13 5.66 -15.71
C GLU A 115 -4.52 7.13 -15.51
N PHE A 116 -5.32 7.44 -14.49
CA PHE A 116 -5.60 8.82 -14.06
C PHE A 116 -4.34 9.70 -13.95
N PHE A 117 -3.26 9.12 -13.43
CA PHE A 117 -1.98 9.82 -13.20
C PHE A 117 -1.05 9.77 -14.41
N GLN A 118 -1.21 8.78 -15.28
CA GLN A 118 -0.29 8.50 -16.39
C GLN A 118 -0.76 9.08 -17.73
N MET A 119 -2.08 9.04 -17.97
CA MET A 119 -2.70 9.28 -19.27
C MET A 119 -3.65 10.48 -19.22
N SER A 120 -3.96 11.01 -20.40
CA SER A 120 -4.93 12.08 -20.58
C SER A 120 -6.24 11.49 -21.09
N HIS A 121 -7.14 11.15 -20.18
CA HIS A 121 -8.49 10.75 -20.51
C HIS A 121 -9.42 11.96 -20.54
N PRO A 122 -10.35 12.05 -21.50
CA PRO A 122 -11.39 13.06 -21.49
C PRO A 122 -12.17 13.01 -20.15
N MET A 123 -12.34 14.18 -19.56
CA MET A 123 -13.07 14.35 -18.31
C MET A 123 -14.49 14.84 -18.61
N TYR A 124 -15.45 14.32 -17.87
CA TYR A 124 -16.85 14.70 -17.95
C TYR A 124 -17.32 15.15 -16.59
N GLU A 125 -18.20 16.15 -16.55
CA GLU A 125 -18.90 16.54 -15.34
C GLU A 125 -20.24 15.82 -15.28
N LEU A 126 -20.52 15.20 -14.14
CA LEU A 126 -21.81 14.60 -13.83
C LEU A 126 -22.78 15.70 -13.44
N VAL A 127 -23.75 15.96 -14.31
CA VAL A 127 -24.73 17.04 -14.18
C VAL A 127 -25.90 16.61 -13.30
N THR A 128 -26.24 15.32 -13.32
CA THR A 128 -27.34 14.77 -12.55
C THR A 128 -26.97 13.43 -11.93
N ASP A 129 -27.69 13.05 -10.87
CA ASP A 129 -27.45 11.78 -10.17
C ASP A 129 -27.81 10.56 -11.04
N GLU A 130 -28.60 10.76 -12.11
CA GLU A 130 -28.95 9.73 -13.11
C GLU A 130 -27.84 9.51 -14.16
N GLY A 131 -26.68 10.15 -14.02
CA GLY A 131 -25.50 9.90 -14.85
C GLY A 131 -25.45 10.71 -16.14
N LEU A 132 -26.21 11.81 -16.24
CA LEU A 132 -26.05 12.73 -17.36
C LEU A 132 -24.66 13.39 -17.29
N MET A 133 -23.89 13.25 -18.36
CA MET A 133 -22.52 13.74 -18.44
C MET A 133 -22.39 14.86 -19.46
N ARG A 134 -21.61 15.90 -19.14
CA ARG A 134 -21.17 16.93 -20.09
C ARG A 134 -19.65 16.98 -20.18
N PRO A 135 -19.05 17.20 -21.36
CA PRO A 135 -17.60 17.37 -21.47
C PRO A 135 -17.10 18.49 -20.57
N CYS A 136 -16.01 18.24 -19.83
CA CYS A 136 -15.41 19.20 -18.92
C CYS A 136 -13.94 19.43 -19.29
N PHE A 137 -13.61 20.65 -19.70
CA PHE A 137 -12.25 21.05 -20.08
C PHE A 137 -11.49 21.76 -18.96
N LYS A 138 -12.20 22.18 -17.90
CA LYS A 138 -11.63 22.85 -16.73
C LYS A 138 -12.53 22.56 -15.52
N ALA A 139 -11.97 21.96 -14.48
CA ALA A 139 -12.71 21.72 -13.25
C ALA A 139 -12.92 23.04 -12.48
N GLN A 140 -14.02 23.12 -11.76
CA GLN A 140 -14.33 24.22 -10.85
C GLN A 140 -14.52 23.67 -9.44
N ILE A 141 -14.49 24.55 -8.44
CA ILE A 141 -14.85 24.16 -7.08
C ILE A 141 -16.31 23.70 -7.07
N GLY A 142 -16.56 22.54 -6.47
CA GLY A 142 -17.84 21.84 -6.47
C GLY A 142 -18.03 20.87 -7.64
N SER A 143 -17.08 20.78 -8.58
CA SER A 143 -17.21 19.87 -9.72
C SER A 143 -17.17 18.41 -9.29
N LEU A 144 -18.14 17.65 -9.80
CA LEU A 144 -18.20 16.19 -9.75
C LEU A 144 -17.84 15.65 -11.14
N LEU A 145 -16.70 14.99 -11.24
CA LEU A 145 -16.05 14.60 -12.48
C LEU A 145 -15.96 13.09 -12.61
N THR A 146 -15.94 12.60 -13.85
CA THR A 146 -15.70 11.19 -14.17
C THR A 146 -14.79 11.08 -15.41
N THR A 147 -13.97 10.05 -15.45
CA THR A 147 -13.28 9.64 -16.68
C THR A 147 -14.07 8.55 -17.39
N ILE A 148 -14.03 8.52 -18.72
CA ILE A 148 -14.57 7.43 -19.53
C ILE A 148 -13.39 6.83 -20.29
N ALA A 149 -13.18 5.51 -20.18
CA ALA A 149 -12.22 4.82 -21.02
C ALA A 149 -12.68 4.91 -22.47
N THR A 150 -11.78 5.20 -23.41
CA THR A 150 -12.13 5.44 -24.82
C THR A 150 -12.84 4.25 -25.49
N THR A 151 -12.75 3.06 -24.92
CA THR A 151 -13.44 1.84 -25.36
C THR A 151 -14.94 1.79 -25.01
N ASP A 152 -15.42 2.61 -24.07
CA ASP A 152 -16.81 2.58 -23.59
C ASP A 152 -17.73 3.58 -24.32
N MET A 153 -17.19 4.31 -25.31
CA MET A 153 -17.99 5.20 -26.15
C MET A 153 -18.77 4.42 -27.22
N VAL A 154 -19.89 3.82 -26.84
CA VAL A 154 -21.02 3.63 -27.78
C VAL A 154 -22.01 4.77 -27.56
N VAL A 155 -21.68 5.94 -28.10
CA VAL A 155 -22.64 7.03 -28.24
C VAL A 155 -23.46 6.73 -29.49
N GLY A 156 -24.75 6.42 -29.30
CA GLY A 156 -25.65 6.00 -30.38
C GLY A 156 -25.56 6.88 -31.64
N ASN A 157 -25.27 6.25 -32.79
CA ASN A 157 -25.43 6.68 -34.19
C ASN A 157 -25.26 8.16 -34.62
N SER A 158 -24.73 9.04 -33.78
CA SER A 158 -24.46 10.43 -34.12
C SER A 158 -23.01 10.74 -33.81
N GLN A 159 -22.20 10.76 -34.87
CA GLN A 159 -20.89 11.40 -34.85
C GLN A 159 -21.08 12.83 -34.37
N VAL A 160 -20.58 13.15 -33.17
CA VAL A 160 -20.37 14.53 -32.74
C VAL A 160 -19.22 15.06 -33.60
N ARG A 161 -19.54 15.54 -34.80
CA ARG A 161 -18.68 16.47 -35.52
C ARG A 161 -18.85 17.82 -34.86
N SER A 162 -17.82 18.28 -34.17
CA SER A 162 -17.68 19.69 -33.78
C SER A 162 -17.75 20.54 -35.05
N LYS A 163 -18.90 21.18 -35.27
CA LYS A 163 -18.99 22.37 -36.12
C LYS A 163 -18.75 23.54 -35.18
N ASP A 164 -17.50 23.93 -35.05
CA ASP A 164 -17.05 25.31 -34.88
C ASP A 164 -15.52 25.27 -34.84
N GLY A 165 -14.92 26.10 -35.69
CA GLY A 165 -13.47 26.20 -35.86
C GLY A 165 -12.77 26.70 -34.59
N ASP A 166 -11.49 26.36 -34.50
CA ASP A 166 -10.53 26.78 -33.47
C ASP A 166 -10.70 26.15 -32.09
N ILE A 167 -10.47 24.83 -32.02
CA ILE A 167 -9.87 24.25 -30.81
C ILE A 167 -8.37 24.14 -31.10
N PRO A 168 -7.48 24.92 -30.45
CA PRO A 168 -6.06 24.74 -30.65
C PRO A 168 -5.69 23.36 -30.11
N PHE A 169 -5.42 22.43 -31.00
CA PHE A 169 -4.70 21.19 -30.71
C PHE A 169 -3.24 21.56 -30.40
N GLY A 170 -3.04 22.28 -29.30
CA GLY A 170 -1.77 22.48 -28.66
C GLY A 170 -1.41 21.22 -27.88
N SER A 171 -0.12 20.90 -27.85
CA SER A 171 0.55 19.78 -27.17
C SER A 171 0.37 19.71 -25.64
N ASP A 172 -0.65 20.37 -25.08
CA ASP A 172 -0.92 20.49 -23.65
C ASP A 172 -2.23 19.79 -23.22
N LEU A 173 -2.62 18.70 -23.88
CA LEU A 173 -3.52 17.68 -23.29
C LEU A 173 -2.76 16.88 -22.22
N ARG A 174 -2.31 17.59 -21.19
CA ARG A 174 -1.57 17.07 -20.05
C ARG A 174 -2.58 16.45 -19.08
N GLY A 175 -2.65 15.11 -19.04
CA GLY A 175 -3.17 14.20 -18.00
C GLY A 175 -4.45 14.55 -17.22
N SER A 176 -5.31 13.56 -16.93
CA SER A 176 -6.54 13.78 -16.12
C SER A 176 -6.24 14.36 -14.73
N ALA A 177 -5.15 13.91 -14.09
CA ALA A 177 -4.66 14.51 -12.84
C ALA A 177 -4.12 15.96 -13.00
N LYS A 178 -3.41 16.26 -14.10
CA LYS A 178 -2.88 17.61 -14.36
C LYS A 178 -3.97 18.63 -14.67
N MET A 179 -5.12 18.19 -15.18
CA MET A 179 -6.30 19.03 -15.28
C MET A 179 -6.78 19.48 -13.88
N VAL A 180 -6.76 18.59 -12.88
CA VAL A 180 -7.10 18.93 -11.49
C VAL A 180 -6.09 19.93 -10.90
N GLU A 181 -4.79 19.69 -11.10
CA GLU A 181 -3.72 20.64 -10.70
C GLU A 181 -3.95 22.04 -11.27
N SER A 182 -4.15 22.12 -12.59
CA SER A 182 -4.33 23.38 -13.32
C SER A 182 -5.60 24.11 -12.90
N SER A 183 -6.65 23.37 -12.56
CA SER A 183 -7.93 23.93 -12.13
C SER A 183 -7.86 24.54 -10.74
N LEU A 184 -7.07 23.95 -9.85
CA LEU A 184 -6.85 24.43 -8.49
C LEU A 184 -5.65 25.37 -8.37
N ASN A 185 -4.88 25.57 -9.44
CA ASN A 185 -3.66 26.39 -9.46
C ASN A 185 -2.66 25.96 -8.37
N ILE A 186 -2.51 24.65 -8.20
CA ILE A 186 -1.58 24.00 -7.28
C ILE A 186 -0.79 22.95 -8.06
N HIS A 187 0.48 22.75 -7.73
CA HIS A 187 1.36 21.93 -8.53
C HIS A 187 2.28 21.06 -7.67
N GLY A 188 2.51 19.83 -8.12
CA GLY A 188 3.59 18.99 -7.61
C GLY A 188 3.59 18.85 -6.09
N ASN A 189 4.67 19.31 -5.46
CA ASN A 189 4.89 19.15 -4.02
C ASN A 189 3.89 19.92 -3.14
N ASP A 190 3.05 20.81 -3.68
CA ASP A 190 1.99 21.45 -2.88
C ASP A 190 0.82 20.51 -2.61
N ILE A 191 0.79 19.36 -3.29
CA ILE A 191 -0.26 18.35 -3.22
C ILE A 191 0.22 17.14 -2.43
N LEU A 192 -0.55 16.72 -1.44
CA LEU A 192 -0.39 15.46 -0.71
C LEU A 192 -1.51 14.50 -1.08
N TYR A 193 -1.19 13.41 -1.76
CA TYR A 193 -2.11 12.36 -2.09
C TYR A 193 -2.01 11.20 -1.11
N ILE A 194 -3.16 10.82 -0.53
CA ILE A 194 -3.27 9.72 0.42
C ILE A 194 -3.99 8.56 -0.29
N GLY A 195 -3.40 7.37 -0.31
CA GLY A 195 -4.04 6.17 -0.86
C GLY A 195 -3.64 4.91 -0.10
N ASP A 196 -4.23 3.78 -0.43
CA ASP A 196 -4.04 2.48 0.22
C ASP A 196 -3.25 1.50 -0.68
N HIS A 197 -3.16 1.76 -1.99
CA HIS A 197 -2.44 0.92 -2.92
C HIS A 197 -1.08 1.48 -3.36
N ILE A 198 0.01 0.88 -2.89
CA ILE A 198 1.40 1.28 -3.20
C ILE A 198 1.62 1.55 -4.70
N TYR A 199 1.16 0.63 -5.56
CA TYR A 199 1.46 0.71 -6.99
C TYR A 199 0.61 1.74 -7.72
N THR A 200 -0.71 1.73 -7.53
CA THR A 200 -1.62 2.61 -8.28
C THR A 200 -1.66 4.02 -7.72
N ASP A 201 -1.44 4.18 -6.42
CA ASP A 201 -1.60 5.46 -5.73
C ASP A 201 -0.27 6.17 -5.48
N VAL A 202 0.72 5.49 -4.90
CA VAL A 202 1.95 6.14 -4.41
C VAL A 202 3.01 6.27 -5.51
N ASN A 203 3.30 5.18 -6.23
CA ASN A 203 4.36 5.20 -7.22
C ASN A 203 4.03 6.13 -8.40
N GLN A 204 2.79 6.08 -8.90
CA GLN A 204 2.41 6.80 -10.12
C GLN A 204 2.28 8.30 -9.90
N SER A 205 1.66 8.74 -8.80
CA SER A 205 1.53 10.16 -8.47
C SER A 205 2.90 10.80 -8.23
N LYS A 206 3.83 10.10 -7.58
CA LYS A 206 5.19 10.57 -7.35
C LYS A 206 6.01 10.67 -8.65
N VAL A 207 6.00 9.63 -9.48
CA VAL A 207 6.81 9.57 -10.71
C VAL A 207 6.31 10.55 -11.76
N HIS A 208 4.99 10.68 -11.95
CA HIS A 208 4.43 11.46 -13.06
C HIS A 208 4.08 12.91 -12.71
N LEU A 209 3.82 13.21 -11.43
CA LEU A 209 3.30 14.51 -11.00
C LEU A 209 4.12 15.17 -9.89
N GLN A 210 5.05 14.45 -9.25
CA GLN A 210 5.81 14.94 -8.08
C GLN A 210 4.89 15.31 -6.91
N TRP A 211 3.76 14.64 -6.76
CA TRP A 211 2.92 14.81 -5.58
C TRP A 211 3.63 14.23 -4.36
N ARG A 212 3.47 14.87 -3.20
CA ARG A 212 3.73 14.21 -1.92
C ARG A 212 2.72 13.08 -1.77
N THR A 213 3.16 11.98 -1.16
CA THR A 213 2.34 10.77 -1.04
C THR A 213 2.36 10.26 0.39
N ALA A 214 1.19 9.85 0.88
CA ALA A 214 1.04 9.10 2.11
C ALA A 214 0.29 7.80 1.80
N LEU A 215 0.66 6.74 2.51
CA LEU A 215 0.09 5.41 2.33
C LEU A 215 -0.65 5.02 3.60
N ILE A 216 -1.87 4.51 3.45
CA ILE A 216 -2.63 3.89 4.52
C ILE A 216 -2.35 2.39 4.46
N CYS A 217 -1.77 1.85 5.53
CA CYS A 217 -1.54 0.41 5.67
C CYS A 217 -2.27 -0.07 6.92
N ARG A 218 -3.40 -0.77 6.78
CA ARG A 218 -4.16 -1.28 7.93
C ARG A 218 -3.43 -2.41 8.62
N GLU A 219 -2.75 -3.25 7.83
CA GLU A 219 -1.95 -4.38 8.30
C GLU A 219 -0.81 -3.95 9.23
N LEU A 220 -0.36 -2.69 9.11
CA LEU A 220 0.69 -2.14 9.96
C LEU A 220 0.25 -2.04 11.43
N GLU A 221 -1.04 -1.89 11.72
CA GLU A 221 -1.55 -1.82 13.10
C GLU A 221 -1.32 -3.16 13.82
N GLU A 222 -1.65 -4.27 13.17
CA GLU A 222 -1.40 -5.62 13.70
C GLU A 222 0.09 -5.88 13.87
N GLU A 223 0.92 -5.51 12.87
CA GLU A 223 2.38 -5.63 12.97
C GLU A 223 2.97 -4.79 14.09
N TYR A 224 2.46 -3.57 14.30
CA TYR A 224 2.90 -2.67 15.36
C TYR A 224 2.57 -3.23 16.74
N HIS A 225 1.36 -3.77 16.93
CA HIS A 225 0.99 -4.44 18.17
C HIS A 225 1.86 -5.67 18.44
N ALA A 226 2.10 -6.50 17.41
CA ALA A 226 3.01 -7.64 17.52
C ALA A 226 4.45 -7.21 17.92
N LEU A 227 4.92 -6.08 17.38
CA LEU A 227 6.22 -5.50 17.74
C LEU A 227 6.29 -5.00 19.18
N ILE A 228 5.23 -4.37 19.69
CA ILE A 228 5.19 -3.95 21.10
C ILE A 228 5.23 -5.17 22.02
N HIS A 229 4.43 -6.19 21.73
CA HIS A 229 4.37 -7.41 22.53
C HIS A 229 5.70 -8.18 22.54
N SER A 230 6.44 -8.16 21.43
CA SER A 230 7.74 -8.84 21.31
C SER A 230 8.93 -8.07 21.92
N ARG A 231 8.80 -6.77 22.29
CA ARG A 231 9.94 -5.92 22.69
C ARG A 231 10.87 -6.54 23.75
N GLY A 232 10.31 -7.02 24.86
CA GLY A 232 11.11 -7.60 25.95
C GLY A 232 11.80 -8.90 25.53
N TYR A 233 11.11 -9.72 24.74
CA TYR A 233 11.61 -11.00 24.27
C TYR A 233 12.70 -10.87 23.21
N ARG A 234 12.50 -9.92 22.28
CA ARG A 234 13.42 -9.62 21.18
C ARG A 234 14.77 -9.12 21.68
N GLN A 235 14.82 -8.40 22.80
CA GLN A 235 16.09 -7.96 23.38
C GLN A 235 16.94 -9.16 23.85
N SER A 236 16.34 -10.10 24.57
CA SER A 236 17.03 -11.34 24.96
C SER A 236 17.42 -12.21 23.75
N LEU A 237 16.58 -12.25 22.71
CA LEU A 237 16.91 -12.94 21.46
C LEU A 237 18.13 -12.31 20.76
N LEU A 238 18.19 -10.98 20.66
CA LEU A 238 19.32 -10.26 20.08
C LEU A 238 20.61 -10.50 20.87
N GLU A 239 20.54 -10.55 22.19
CA GLU A 239 21.68 -10.88 23.05
C GLU A 239 22.21 -12.28 22.76
N LEU A 240 21.33 -13.28 22.63
CA LEU A 240 21.71 -14.66 22.29
C LEU A 240 22.31 -14.77 20.88
N ILE A 241 21.74 -14.07 19.91
CA ILE A 241 22.27 -14.02 18.54
C ILE A 241 23.67 -13.40 18.53
N ASN A 242 23.87 -12.29 19.24
CA ASN A 242 25.19 -11.65 19.36
C ASN A 242 26.20 -12.56 20.09
N GLN A 243 25.79 -13.27 21.15
CA GLN A 243 26.64 -14.28 21.79
C GLN A 243 27.04 -15.38 20.81
N LYS A 244 26.10 -15.87 19.99
CA LYS A 244 26.38 -16.88 18.95
C LYS A 244 27.36 -16.36 17.90
N GLU A 245 27.21 -15.11 17.48
CA GLU A 245 28.10 -14.45 16.52
C GLU A 245 29.54 -14.38 17.06
N VAL A 246 29.72 -13.92 18.30
CA VAL A 246 31.04 -13.88 18.96
C VAL A 246 31.69 -15.26 19.05
N VAL A 247 30.93 -16.28 19.44
CA VAL A 247 31.43 -17.67 19.50
C VAL A 247 31.79 -18.19 18.11
N GLY A 248 30.97 -17.90 17.10
CA GLY A 248 31.21 -18.26 15.69
C GLY A 248 32.48 -17.60 15.13
N ASP A 249 32.71 -16.32 15.45
CA ASP A 249 33.92 -15.61 15.06
C ASP A 249 35.18 -16.23 15.66
N ILE A 250 35.15 -16.60 16.95
CA ILE A 250 36.26 -17.28 17.61
C ILE A 250 36.50 -18.66 16.96
N PHE A 251 35.43 -19.42 16.69
CA PHE A 251 35.52 -20.71 16.00
C PHE A 251 36.17 -20.57 14.62
N ASN A 252 35.73 -19.60 13.82
CA ASN A 252 36.27 -19.32 12.49
C ASN A 252 37.75 -18.92 12.54
N ARG A 253 38.17 -18.13 13.53
CA ARG A 253 39.59 -17.78 13.72
C ARG A 253 40.45 -19.00 14.06
N LEU A 254 39.95 -19.90 14.91
CA LEU A 254 40.66 -21.15 15.26
C LEU A 254 40.73 -22.13 14.07
N GLN A 255 39.64 -22.29 13.32
CA GLN A 255 39.59 -23.03 12.05
C GLN A 255 40.66 -22.55 11.07
N LEU A 256 40.72 -21.23 10.82
CA LEU A 256 41.69 -20.63 9.90
C LEU A 256 43.14 -20.85 10.39
N THR A 257 43.36 -20.83 11.71
CA THR A 257 44.67 -21.12 12.30
C THR A 257 45.10 -22.56 12.02
N LEU A 258 44.23 -23.55 12.25
CA LEU A 258 44.54 -24.96 11.93
C LEU A 258 44.81 -25.17 10.44
N GLN A 259 44.00 -24.58 9.58
CA GLN A 259 44.12 -24.74 8.14
C GLN A 259 45.42 -24.14 7.58
N ARG A 260 45.91 -23.05 8.17
CA ARG A 260 47.20 -22.46 7.81
C ARG A 260 48.37 -23.30 8.32
N ARG A 261 48.29 -23.81 9.55
CA ARG A 261 49.28 -24.74 10.12
C ARG A 261 49.43 -26.02 9.28
N SER A 262 48.32 -26.63 8.85
CA SER A 262 48.35 -27.85 8.03
C SER A 262 48.99 -27.63 6.66
N LYS A 263 48.90 -26.41 6.12
CA LYS A 263 49.54 -25.98 4.86
C LYS A 263 50.95 -25.38 5.03
N ARG A 264 51.56 -25.44 6.23
CA ARG A 264 52.87 -24.83 6.57
C ARG A 264 52.98 -23.31 6.31
N LEU A 265 51.86 -22.59 6.41
CA LEU A 265 51.82 -21.13 6.33
C LEU A 265 51.81 -20.53 7.75
N ASN A 266 52.51 -19.41 7.95
CA ASN A 266 52.62 -18.76 9.27
C ASN A 266 51.25 -18.25 9.76
N ALA A 267 50.96 -18.44 11.05
CA ALA A 267 49.77 -17.88 11.70
C ALA A 267 49.93 -16.36 11.91
N GLN A 268 48.81 -15.62 11.91
CA GLN A 268 48.82 -14.14 12.03
C GLN A 268 48.85 -13.63 13.48
N THR A 269 48.71 -14.49 14.50
CA THR A 269 48.58 -14.09 15.92
C THR A 269 49.37 -14.99 16.87
N VAL A 270 50.11 -14.37 17.81
CA VAL A 270 51.06 -15.02 18.74
C VAL A 270 50.39 -15.99 19.73
N ALA A 271 49.17 -15.71 20.19
CA ALA A 271 48.42 -16.60 21.09
C ALA A 271 48.01 -17.92 20.41
N ALA A 272 47.85 -17.89 19.09
CA ALA A 272 47.46 -19.05 18.29
C ALA A 272 48.69 -19.84 17.79
N THR A 273 49.91 -19.43 18.12
CA THR A 273 51.16 -20.18 17.86
C THR A 273 51.58 -21.08 19.03
N ASP A 274 51.17 -20.78 20.26
CA ASP A 274 51.61 -21.51 21.48
C ASP A 274 50.70 -22.67 21.92
N MET A 275 49.48 -22.78 21.38
CA MET A 275 48.60 -23.91 21.69
C MET A 275 48.90 -25.13 20.81
N ASP A 276 49.00 -26.30 21.45
CA ASP A 276 49.14 -27.60 20.75
C ASP A 276 47.87 -27.96 19.96
N ASN A 277 48.02 -28.73 18.88
CA ASN A 277 46.93 -29.02 17.93
C ASN A 277 45.76 -29.79 18.57
N GLU A 278 46.04 -30.66 19.55
CA GLU A 278 45.00 -31.37 20.31
C GLU A 278 44.16 -30.40 21.16
N ASN A 279 44.81 -29.45 21.85
CA ASN A 279 44.13 -28.44 22.65
C ASN A 279 43.27 -27.49 21.80
N LEU A 280 43.72 -27.19 20.59
CA LEU A 280 42.95 -26.38 19.64
C LEU A 280 41.71 -27.13 19.13
N SER A 281 41.87 -28.41 18.81
CA SER A 281 40.76 -29.27 18.37
C SER A 281 39.72 -29.48 19.49
N GLN A 282 40.17 -29.71 20.73
CA GLN A 282 39.28 -29.77 21.90
C GLN A 282 38.55 -28.43 22.14
N SER A 283 39.24 -27.30 21.99
CA SER A 283 38.63 -25.97 22.14
C SER A 283 37.57 -25.72 21.06
N MET A 284 37.83 -26.13 19.83
CA MET A 284 36.84 -26.07 18.74
C MET A 284 35.62 -26.96 19.00
N GLN A 285 35.82 -28.19 19.51
CA GLN A 285 34.70 -29.06 19.89
C GLN A 285 33.84 -28.42 20.99
N LYS A 286 34.46 -27.80 22.00
CA LYS A 286 33.74 -27.08 23.07
C LYS A 286 32.94 -25.89 22.51
N LEU A 287 33.52 -25.08 21.62
CA LEU A 287 32.81 -23.96 20.99
C LEU A 287 31.62 -24.45 20.15
N LEU A 288 31.76 -25.57 19.45
CA LEU A 288 30.69 -26.16 18.64
C LEU A 288 29.50 -26.62 19.52
N VAL A 289 29.78 -27.21 20.68
CA VAL A 289 28.75 -27.55 21.68
C VAL A 289 28.06 -26.27 22.20
N VAL A 290 28.83 -25.21 22.50
CA VAL A 290 28.25 -23.93 22.94
C VAL A 290 27.34 -23.32 21.87
N MET A 291 27.76 -23.34 20.59
CA MET A 291 26.92 -22.89 19.48
C MET A 291 25.62 -23.70 19.37
N GLN A 292 25.68 -25.02 19.50
CA GLN A 292 24.49 -25.88 19.49
C GLN A 292 23.53 -25.57 20.64
N ILE A 293 24.05 -25.28 21.84
CA ILE A 293 23.23 -24.87 22.99
C ILE A 293 22.56 -23.51 22.73
N LEU A 294 23.30 -22.56 22.15
CA LEU A 294 22.75 -21.26 21.77
C LEU A 294 21.67 -21.42 20.71
N ASP A 295 21.87 -22.26 19.70
CA ASP A 295 20.86 -22.58 18.67
C ASP A 295 19.61 -23.21 19.26
N GLY A 296 19.75 -24.14 20.20
CA GLY A 296 18.62 -24.73 20.92
C GLY A 296 17.81 -23.73 21.74
N LYS A 297 18.37 -22.56 22.07
CA LYS A 297 17.66 -21.46 22.72
C LYS A 297 17.10 -20.46 21.72
N ILE A 298 17.86 -20.12 20.68
CA ILE A 298 17.49 -19.13 19.67
C ILE A 298 16.31 -19.62 18.82
N ALA A 299 16.34 -20.87 18.36
CA ALA A 299 15.31 -21.42 17.47
C ALA A 299 13.87 -21.36 18.05
N PRO A 300 13.58 -21.86 19.27
CA PRO A 300 12.24 -21.73 19.83
C PRO A 300 11.86 -20.28 20.10
N MET A 301 12.85 -19.41 20.35
CA MET A 301 12.60 -17.99 20.50
C MET A 301 12.23 -17.30 19.19
N LEU A 302 12.89 -17.61 18.08
CA LEU A 302 12.49 -17.11 16.78
C LEU A 302 11.09 -17.60 16.39
N GLU A 303 10.76 -18.86 16.69
CA GLU A 303 9.45 -19.43 16.37
C GLU A 303 8.32 -18.78 17.18
N ALA A 304 8.53 -18.58 18.49
CA ALA A 304 7.57 -17.90 19.35
C ALA A 304 7.38 -16.42 18.97
N ASP A 305 8.46 -15.72 18.62
CA ASP A 305 8.41 -14.34 18.12
C ASP A 305 7.65 -14.28 16.78
N GLY A 306 7.94 -15.23 15.88
CA GLY A 306 7.28 -15.29 14.58
C GLY A 306 5.80 -15.63 14.66
N ALA A 307 5.37 -16.41 15.63
CA ALA A 307 3.96 -16.73 15.84
C ALA A 307 3.09 -15.51 16.21
N LEU A 308 3.69 -14.41 16.68
CA LEU A 308 3.00 -13.15 16.98
C LEU A 308 2.67 -12.35 15.73
N PHE A 309 3.39 -12.58 14.63
CA PHE A 309 3.08 -11.99 13.33
C PHE A 309 2.20 -12.96 12.53
N ASN A 310 1.44 -12.44 11.57
CA ASN A 310 0.47 -13.23 10.81
C ASN A 310 1.09 -14.52 10.25
N LYS A 311 0.53 -15.68 10.61
CA LYS A 311 1.02 -17.02 10.24
C LYS A 311 1.16 -17.22 8.72
N SER A 312 0.38 -16.48 7.92
CA SER A 312 0.41 -16.56 6.45
C SER A 312 1.64 -15.89 5.82
N LEU A 313 2.25 -14.88 6.45
CA LEU A 313 3.38 -14.15 5.88
C LEU A 313 4.72 -14.87 6.12
N TRP A 314 4.81 -15.65 7.20
CA TRP A 314 6.02 -16.40 7.56
C TRP A 314 6.41 -17.51 6.58
N HIS A 315 5.44 -18.10 5.86
CA HIS A 315 5.72 -19.18 4.91
C HIS A 315 6.27 -18.69 3.56
N SER A 316 6.10 -17.41 3.21
CA SER A 316 6.49 -16.89 1.88
C SER A 316 7.75 -16.02 1.86
N HIS A 317 8.24 -15.53 3.00
CA HIS A 317 9.36 -14.58 3.05
C HIS A 317 10.59 -15.14 3.77
N HIS A 318 11.20 -16.20 3.21
CA HIS A 318 12.42 -16.78 3.75
C HIS A 318 13.72 -16.07 3.31
N HIS A 319 13.69 -14.92 2.61
CA HIS A 319 14.94 -14.37 2.05
C HIS A 319 15.23 -12.87 2.11
N HIS A 320 14.33 -11.96 2.47
CA HIS A 320 14.71 -10.55 2.59
C HIS A 320 13.88 -9.83 3.66
N LEU A 321 14.45 -9.69 4.87
CA LEU A 321 14.04 -8.65 5.81
C LEU A 321 14.51 -7.30 5.27
N ASN A 322 13.70 -6.67 4.43
CA ASN A 322 13.77 -5.23 4.17
C ASN A 322 12.40 -4.65 4.50
N TYR A 323 12.20 -4.32 5.78
CA TYR A 323 11.03 -3.56 6.22
C TYR A 323 11.21 -2.11 5.76
N PHE A 324 10.62 -1.76 4.62
CA PHE A 324 10.57 -0.39 4.13
C PHE A 324 9.44 0.35 4.84
N LEU A 325 9.77 1.03 5.94
CA LEU A 325 8.91 2.03 6.56
C LEU A 325 9.06 3.34 5.77
N PHE A 326 8.09 3.70 4.94
CA PHE A 326 8.02 5.03 4.32
C PHE A 326 6.77 5.77 4.82
N LEU A 327 6.94 6.55 5.88
CA LEU A 327 6.08 7.70 6.16
C LEU A 327 6.91 8.95 5.84
N VAL A 328 6.65 9.57 4.69
CA VAL A 328 7.27 10.86 4.32
C VAL A 328 6.16 11.89 4.28
N CYS A 329 5.91 12.55 5.41
CA CYS A 329 5.10 13.76 5.45
C CYS A 329 6.04 14.99 5.45
N PHE A 330 5.97 15.80 4.38
CA PHE A 330 6.29 17.22 4.45
C PHE A 330 5.00 17.99 4.20
N GLY A 331 4.85 19.20 4.76
CA GLY A 331 3.56 19.90 4.85
C GLY A 331 2.96 20.42 3.53
N GLY A 332 1.64 20.60 3.53
CA GLY A 332 0.85 21.21 2.45
C GLY A 332 -0.34 20.35 1.98
N THR A 333 -1.40 21.01 1.53
CA THR A 333 -2.74 20.62 1.03
C THR A 333 -3.02 19.14 0.67
N TRP A 334 -4.21 18.63 1.06
CA TRP A 334 -4.54 17.19 1.17
C TRP A 334 -5.51 16.68 0.09
N PHE A 335 -5.28 15.47 -0.41
CA PHE A 335 -6.12 14.74 -1.36
C PHE A 335 -6.34 13.31 -0.85
N LEU A 336 -7.59 12.83 -0.91
CA LEU A 336 -7.96 11.49 -0.44
C LEU A 336 -8.31 10.57 -1.61
N GLY A 337 -7.61 9.44 -1.67
CA GLY A 337 -7.93 8.27 -2.47
C GLY A 337 -8.80 7.30 -1.68
N GLN A 338 -9.67 6.60 -2.39
CA GLN A 338 -10.70 5.72 -1.83
C GLN A 338 -10.17 4.60 -0.91
N GLY A 339 -10.80 4.38 0.25
CA GLY A 339 -11.80 3.31 0.28
C GLY A 339 -11.71 2.14 1.24
N TYR A 340 -10.97 2.13 2.36
CA TYR A 340 -11.24 1.20 3.48
C TYR A 340 -10.88 1.82 4.84
N CYS A 341 -11.69 1.50 5.85
CA CYS A 341 -11.75 2.03 7.22
C CYS A 341 -10.47 2.69 7.79
N TRP A 342 -10.69 3.86 8.38
CA TRP A 342 -9.67 4.80 8.81
C TRP A 342 -9.64 4.82 10.34
N LYS A 343 -8.48 4.57 10.92
CA LYS A 343 -8.16 4.94 12.30
C LYS A 343 -6.74 5.46 12.24
N LEU A 344 -6.62 6.76 12.00
CA LEU A 344 -5.34 7.44 12.01
C LEU A 344 -5.49 8.78 12.72
N VAL A 345 -6.00 8.75 13.95
CA VAL A 345 -6.15 9.96 14.79
C VAL A 345 -5.37 9.88 16.11
N GLN A 346 -4.70 8.77 16.45
CA GLN A 346 -3.93 8.71 17.70
C GLN A 346 -2.45 9.16 17.63
N CYS A 347 -1.87 9.44 16.45
CA CYS A 347 -0.45 9.84 16.35
C CYS A 347 -0.19 11.23 15.71
N LEU A 348 -1.24 11.97 15.33
CA LEU A 348 -1.09 13.29 14.68
C LEU A 348 -0.78 14.48 15.61
N PRO A 349 -1.08 14.50 16.93
CA PRO A 349 -0.79 15.67 17.76
C PRO A 349 0.72 15.95 17.95
N GLU A 350 1.57 14.92 17.92
CA GLU A 350 3.01 15.08 18.17
C GLU A 350 3.83 15.42 16.91
N PHE A 351 3.28 15.19 15.71
CA PHE A 351 3.99 15.44 14.43
C PHE A 351 3.64 16.78 13.77
N LEU A 352 2.52 17.43 14.15
CA LEU A 352 2.05 18.66 13.51
C LEU A 352 2.57 19.96 14.12
N GLY A 353 3.48 19.90 15.10
CA GLY A 353 4.15 21.11 15.59
C GLY A 353 3.17 22.21 16.00
N TYR A 354 2.18 21.87 16.82
CA TYR A 354 1.43 22.88 17.56
C TYR A 354 2.35 23.48 18.63
N LYS A 355 2.61 24.78 18.51
CA LYS A 355 2.98 25.65 19.63
C LYS A 355 1.82 26.56 19.95
#